data_AF-A0A7Y4WI47-F1
#
_entry.id   AF-A0A7Y4WI47-F1
#
_cell.length_a   1.000
_cell.length_b   1.000
_cell.length_c   1.000
_cell.angle_alpha   90.00
_cell.angle_beta   90.00
_cell.angle_gamma   90.00
#
_symmetry.space_group_name_H-M   'P 1'
#
loop_
_entity.id
_entity.type
_entity.pdbx_description
1 polymer ?
#
loop_
_entity_poly.entity_id
_entity_poly.type
_entity_poly.pdbx_seq_one_letter_code
_entity_poly.pdbx_strand_id
1 'polypeptide(L)' 'LSGYARIDLRLTPAGRLSVLESNPNPELARGEDFAEAARAAGLGYPRLIQRLLGLGLGNAAEVGA' A
#
# COMPACT_ATOMS: atom_id res chain seq x y z
N LEU A 1 -1.53 -9.58 5.96
CA LEU A 1 -1.87 -8.19 5.61
C LEU A 1 -3.19 -8.23 4.85
N SER A 2 -4.26 -7.58 5.33
CA SER A 2 -5.62 -7.67 4.77
C SER A 2 -6.09 -6.40 4.04
N GLY A 3 -5.31 -5.32 4.07
CA GLY A 3 -5.61 -4.07 3.39
C GLY A 3 -4.45 -3.61 2.52
N TYR A 4 -3.80 -2.51 2.93
CA TYR A 4 -2.64 -1.95 2.26
C TYR A 4 -1.50 -1.72 3.26
N ALA A 5 -0.28 -1.59 2.73
CA ALA A 5 0.90 -1.21 3.48
C ALA A 5 1.96 -0.68 2.51
N ARG A 6 2.94 0.06 3.05
CA ARG A 6 4.20 0.37 2.38
C ARG A 6 5.30 -0.49 2.99
N ILE A 7 6.10 -1.13 2.14
CA ILE A 7 7.26 -1.92 2.57
C ILE A 7 8.51 -1.14 2.20
N ASP A 8 9.23 -0.68 3.21
CA ASP A 8 10.43 0.12 3.02
C ASP A 8 11.63 -0.83 2.96
N LEU A 9 12.36 -0.78 1.83
CA LEU A 9 13.47 -1.69 1.53
C LEU A 9 14.78 -0.92 1.42
N ARG A 10 15.88 -1.58 1.82
CA ARG A 10 17.25 -1.11 1.54
C ARG A 10 17.96 -2.11 0.64
N LEU A 11 18.46 -1.63 -0.51
CA LEU A 11 19.38 -2.36 -1.37
C LEU A 11 20.81 -2.05 -0.95
N THR A 12 21.57 -3.09 -0.59
CA THR A 12 23.00 -2.96 -0.30
C THR A 12 23.82 -2.88 -1.59
N PRO A 13 25.06 -2.36 -1.56
CA PRO A 13 25.95 -2.37 -2.73
C PRO A 13 26.23 -3.76 -3.30
N ALA A 14 26.10 -4.82 -2.49
CA ALA A 14 26.25 -6.21 -2.91
C ALA A 14 24.95 -6.80 -3.53
N GLY A 15 23.93 -5.99 -3.79
CA GLY A 15 22.68 -6.43 -4.40
C GLY A 15 21.69 -7.11 -3.44
N ARG A 16 21.99 -7.19 -2.14
CA ARG A 16 21.08 -7.78 -1.14
C ARG A 16 20.02 -6.78 -0.69
N LEU A 17 18.77 -7.21 -0.66
CA LEU A 17 17.64 -6.45 -0.09
C LEU A 17 17.45 -6.77 1.39
N SER A 18 17.19 -5.73 2.19
CA SER A 18 16.76 -5.84 3.59
C SER A 18 15.47 -5.07 3.81
N VAL A 19 14.51 -5.64 4.53
CA VAL A 19 13.30 -4.94 4.98
C VAL A 19 13.66 -4.03 6.14
N LEU A 20 13.27 -2.75 6.05
CA LEU A 20 13.47 -1.76 7.10
C LEU A 20 12.20 -1.59 7.94
N GLU A 21 11.07 -1.43 7.27
CA GLU A 21 9.78 -1.17 7.90
C GLU A 21 8.65 -1.81 7.10
N SER A 22 7.62 -2.24 7.83
CA SER A 22 6.31 -2.53 7.26
C SER A 22 5.35 -1.50 7.84
N ASN A 23 5.06 -0.44 7.08
CA ASN A 23 4.12 0.59 7.49
C ASN A 23 2.69 0.18 7.05
N PRO A 24 1.80 -0.22 7.98
CA PRO A 24 0.44 -0.64 7.63
C PRO A 24 -0.52 0.53 7.39
N ASN A 25 -0.11 1.77 7.64
CA ASN A 25 -0.91 2.97 7.41
C ASN A 25 -0.05 4.09 6.78
N PRO A 26 0.46 3.89 5.54
CA PRO A 26 1.20 4.93 4.85
C PRO A 26 0.26 6.09 4.46
N GLU A 27 0.85 7.28 4.29
CA GLU A 27 0.15 8.45 3.76
C GLU A 27 -0.50 8.13 2.41
N LEU A 28 -1.75 8.55 2.26
CA LEU A 28 -2.58 8.28 1.09
C LEU A 28 -2.80 9.51 0.22
N ALA A 29 -2.38 10.70 0.65
CA ALA A 29 -2.60 11.92 -0.09
C ALA A 29 -2.05 11.84 -1.54
N ARG A 30 -2.75 12.53 -2.45
CA ARG A 30 -2.34 12.60 -3.85
C ARG A 30 -0.98 13.29 -3.95
N GLY A 31 -0.06 12.70 -4.71
CA GLY A 31 1.28 13.23 -4.91
C GLY A 31 2.30 12.70 -3.90
N GLU A 32 1.87 11.95 -2.88
CA GLU A 32 2.74 11.30 -1.91
C GLU A 32 3.16 9.90 -2.37
N ASP A 33 4.21 9.36 -1.74
CA ASP A 33 4.93 8.14 -2.15
C ASP A 33 4.01 6.96 -2.52
N PHE A 34 3.03 6.65 -1.67
CA PHE A 34 2.17 5.48 -1.88
C PHE A 34 1.23 5.67 -3.08
N ALA A 35 0.64 6.87 -3.20
CA ALA A 35 -0.22 7.22 -4.31
C ALA A 35 0.55 7.28 -5.64
N GLU A 36 1.76 7.82 -5.63
CA GLU A 36 2.62 7.90 -6.80
C GLU A 36 3.17 6.53 -7.22
N ALA A 37 3.50 5.64 -6.28
CA ALA A 37 3.86 4.26 -6.56
C ALA A 37 2.70 3.50 -7.23
N ALA A 38 1.47 3.66 -6.72
CA ALA A 38 0.28 3.10 -7.35
C ALA A 38 0.05 3.65 -8.76
N ARG A 39 0.23 4.97 -8.95
CA ARG A 39 0.13 5.60 -10.28
C ARG A 39 1.19 5.07 -11.25
N ALA A 40 2.44 4.92 -10.81
CA ALA A 40 3.52 4.33 -11.59
C ALA A 40 3.22 2.88 -12.00
N ALA A 41 2.49 2.14 -11.16
CA ALA A 41 1.96 0.81 -11.46
C ALA A 41 0.66 0.82 -12.30
N GLY A 42 0.24 1.96 -12.85
CA GLY A 42 -0.94 2.09 -13.70
C GLY A 42 -2.28 2.24 -12.95
N LEU A 43 -2.25 2.40 -11.63
CA LEU A 43 -3.43 2.58 -10.80
C LEU A 43 -3.60 4.06 -10.41
N GLY A 44 -4.41 4.79 -11.16
CA GLY A 44 -4.71 6.20 -10.87
C GLY A 44 -5.40 6.39 -9.52
N TYR A 45 -5.19 7.56 -8.91
CA TYR A 45 -5.62 7.88 -7.55
C TYR A 45 -7.09 7.55 -7.21
N PRO A 46 -8.11 7.90 -8.02
CA PRO A 46 -9.49 7.55 -7.68
C PRO A 46 -9.71 6.03 -7.63
N ARG A 47 -9.04 5.27 -8.51
CA ARG A 47 -9.12 3.80 -8.53
C ARG A 47 -8.36 3.18 -7.35
N LEU A 48 -7.26 3.80 -6.92
CA LEU A 48 -6.55 3.42 -5.70
C LEU A 48 -7.48 3.52 -4.48
N ILE A 49 -8.07 4.69 -4.25
CA ILE A 49 -8.98 4.90 -3.10
C ILE A 49 -10.16 3.94 -3.15
N GLN A 50 -10.79 3.77 -4.33
CA GLN A 50 -11.89 2.81 -4.48
C GLN A 50 -11.48 1.38 -4.12
N ARG A 51 -10.26 0.96 -4.49
CA ARG A 51 -9.73 -0.36 -4.15
C ARG A 51 -9.52 -0.51 -2.65
N LEU A 52 -8.96 0.49 -1.98
CA LEU A 52 -8.74 0.46 -0.53
C LEU A 52 -10.06 0.37 0.24
N LEU A 53 -11.07 1.14 -0.17
CA LEU A 53 -12.41 1.06 0.40
C LEU A 53 -13.03 -0.33 0.20
N GLY A 54 -12.89 -0.92 -0.98
CA GLY A 54 -13.35 -2.27 -1.26
C GLY A 54 -12.72 -3.32 -0.35
N LEU A 55 -11.40 -3.24 -0.13
CA LEU A 55 -10.69 -4.12 0.81
C LEU A 55 -11.19 -3.92 2.25
N GLY A 56 -11.36 -2.68 2.70
CA GLY A 56 -11.85 -2.37 4.04
C GLY A 56 -13.27 -2.90 4.30
N LEU A 57 -14.19 -2.68 3.35
CA LEU A 57 -15.57 -3.16 3.45
C LEU A 57 -15.66 -4.70 3.39
N GLY A 58 -14.85 -5.34 2.54
CA GLY A 58 -14.79 -6.81 2.45
C GLY A 58 -14.34 -7.44 3.77
N ASN A 59 -13.27 -6.92 4.37
CA ASN A 59 -12.78 -7.41 5.66
C ASN A 59 -13.80 -7.21 6.79
N ALA A 60 -14.53 -6.08 6.79
CA ALA A 60 -15.55 -5.82 7.79
C ALA A 60 -16.70 -6.85 7.73
N ALA A 61 -17.07 -7.28 6.52
CA ALA A 61 -18.09 -8.32 6.33
C ALA A 61 -17.61 -9.69 6.84
N GLU A 62 -16.32 -10.01 6.72
CA GLU A 62 -15.75 -11.26 7.26
C GLU A 62 -15.65 -11.28 8.78
N VAL A 63 -15.37 -10.14 9.43
CA VAL A 63 -15.25 -10.06 10.91
C VAL A 63 -16.61 -10.08 11.61
N GLY A 64 -17.69 -9.72 10.90
CA GLY A 64 -19.06 -9.74 11.43
C GLY A 64 -19.82 -11.06 11.23
N ALA A 65 -19.23 -12.04 10.54
CA ALA A 65 -19.79 -13.38 10.28
C ALA A 65 -19.20 -14.42 11.26
#